data_AF-A0A0W1AAD9-F1
#
_entry.id   AF-A0A0W1AAD9-F1
#
_cell.length_a   1.000
_cell.length_b   1.000
_cell.length_c   1.000
_cell.angle_alpha   90.00
_cell.angle_beta   90.00
_cell.angle_gamma   90.00
#
_symmetry.space_group_name_H-M   'P 1'
#
loop_
_entity.id
_entity.type
_entity.pdbx_description
1 polymer ?
#
loop_
_entity_poly.entity_id
_entity_poly.type
_entity_poly.pdbx_seq_one_letter_code
_entity_poly.pdbx_strand_id
1 'polypeptide(L)'
;MKQAILNIILEKRGNALYHQCQEQLCMQCAEKISAPIDFALAHNQAIHFVLPAFPAKSANREKTLSHLPDIGEQLALININDLLEQIAAVYAPGARLTICSDGRVFNDIVGVSDHEVTAYVGALHALVNELKLSRIDFFDLSDCWPNMSFTEMREHLVQFYASSIEEIKSSVKNNDNEKKLFNGLHRFLVEDYAYLIKNNSKNQIRKRAHQHTYQLIQRSHAWGELIKSKYPNSIRLSIHPQTCASNKLAYQLVESSHRWATPWHNVVVVQHDRVTLMKNSEAKRIPTQLIWQNGRPSHYQLLEDAS
;
A
#
# COMPACT_ATOMS: atom_id res chain seq x y z
N MET A 1 24.17 -14.49 9.90
CA MET A 1 23.08 -13.57 10.33
C MET A 1 22.54 -12.73 9.18
N LYS A 2 23.30 -11.78 8.61
CA LYS A 2 22.86 -10.93 7.48
C LYS A 2 22.21 -11.71 6.33
N GLN A 3 22.86 -12.79 5.87
CA GLN A 3 22.31 -13.60 4.77
C GLN A 3 20.95 -14.23 5.12
N ALA A 4 20.75 -14.66 6.37
CA ALA A 4 19.47 -15.22 6.81
C ALA A 4 18.37 -14.15 6.78
N ILE A 5 18.67 -12.93 7.24
CA ILE A 5 17.76 -11.78 7.18
C ILE A 5 17.39 -11.45 5.73
N LEU A 6 18.37 -11.39 4.83
CA LEU A 6 18.14 -11.15 3.39
C LEU A 6 17.22 -12.21 2.79
N ASN A 7 17.46 -13.49 3.09
CA ASN A 7 16.63 -14.59 2.59
C ASN A 7 15.18 -14.45 3.09
N ILE A 8 14.98 -14.20 4.39
CA ILE A 8 13.63 -14.00 4.97
C ILE A 8 12.88 -12.86 4.24
N ILE A 9 13.53 -11.72 4.04
CA ILE A 9 12.93 -10.56 3.36
C ILE A 9 12.56 -10.91 1.91
N LEU A 10 13.47 -11.56 1.18
CA LEU A 10 13.28 -11.88 -0.24
C LEU A 10 12.30 -13.03 -0.45
N GLU A 11 12.15 -13.96 0.48
CA GLU A 11 11.12 -15.02 0.43
C GLU A 11 9.73 -14.44 0.68
N LYS A 12 9.61 -13.52 1.64
CA LYS A 12 8.32 -12.93 2.04
C LYS A 12 7.81 -11.81 1.13
N ARG A 13 8.57 -11.38 0.12
CA ARG A 13 8.19 -10.24 -0.75
C ARG A 13 7.06 -10.54 -1.75
N GLY A 14 6.65 -11.80 -1.87
CA GLY A 14 5.78 -12.29 -2.95
C GLY A 14 6.59 -12.80 -4.14
N ASN A 15 5.94 -13.18 -5.24
CA ASN A 15 6.60 -13.84 -6.38
C ASN A 15 7.55 -12.89 -7.14
N ALA A 16 8.85 -13.17 -7.06
CA ALA A 16 9.90 -12.34 -7.66
C ALA A 16 9.84 -12.23 -9.20
N LEU A 17 9.27 -13.21 -9.90
CA LEU A 17 9.12 -13.18 -11.36
C LEU A 17 8.23 -12.00 -11.80
N TYR A 18 7.29 -11.60 -10.95
CA TYR A 18 6.45 -10.43 -11.18
C TYR A 18 7.21 -9.10 -11.13
N HIS A 19 8.44 -9.13 -10.60
CA HIS A 19 9.37 -8.01 -10.47
C HIS A 19 10.54 -8.10 -11.46
N GLN A 20 10.44 -8.96 -12.47
CA GLN A 20 11.50 -9.17 -13.47
C GLN A 20 12.81 -9.69 -12.87
N CYS A 21 12.75 -10.30 -11.67
CA CYS A 21 13.87 -11.06 -11.12
C CYS A 21 13.89 -12.45 -11.79
N GLN A 22 15.08 -13.04 -11.94
CA GLN A 22 15.21 -14.42 -12.43
C GLN A 22 14.90 -15.46 -11.36
N GLU A 23 15.11 -15.11 -10.09
CA GLU A 23 14.98 -15.99 -8.93
C GLU A 23 14.37 -15.27 -7.73
N GLN A 24 13.83 -16.05 -6.78
CA GLN A 24 13.24 -15.50 -5.55
C GLN A 24 14.29 -14.77 -4.70
N LEU A 25 15.45 -15.38 -4.50
CA LEU A 25 16.59 -14.85 -3.74
C LEU A 25 17.52 -13.98 -4.63
N CYS A 26 16.95 -13.00 -5.33
CA CYS A 26 17.68 -12.19 -6.29
C CYS A 26 18.81 -11.36 -5.64
N MET A 27 20.06 -11.60 -6.04
CA MET A 27 21.23 -10.89 -5.52
C MET A 27 21.17 -9.37 -5.74
N GLN A 28 20.73 -8.92 -6.91
CA GLN A 28 20.64 -7.47 -7.21
C GLN A 28 19.63 -6.76 -6.30
N CYS A 29 18.54 -7.44 -5.90
CA CYS A 29 17.61 -6.90 -4.92
C CYS A 29 18.19 -6.95 -3.50
N ALA A 30 18.93 -8.01 -3.15
CA ALA A 30 19.61 -8.13 -1.86
C ALA A 30 20.60 -6.97 -1.64
N GLU A 31 21.38 -6.61 -2.67
CA GLU A 31 22.32 -5.49 -2.63
C GLU A 31 21.63 -4.16 -2.31
N LYS A 32 20.44 -3.91 -2.88
CA LYS A 32 19.69 -2.67 -2.67
C LYS A 32 19.21 -2.47 -1.23
N ILE A 33 18.99 -3.56 -0.50
CA ILE A 33 18.53 -3.51 0.89
C ILE A 33 19.65 -3.82 1.90
N SER A 34 20.88 -4.06 1.44
CA SER A 34 22.00 -4.42 2.29
C SER A 34 22.39 -3.31 3.26
N ALA A 35 22.53 -2.07 2.79
CA ALA A 35 23.06 -0.98 3.59
C ALA A 35 22.22 -0.67 4.85
N PRO A 36 20.87 -0.60 4.78
CA PRO A 36 20.03 -0.50 5.99
C PRO A 36 20.22 -1.65 6.98
N ILE A 37 20.43 -2.88 6.50
CA ILE A 37 20.68 -4.05 7.36
C ILE A 37 22.04 -3.93 8.02
N ASP A 38 23.09 -3.59 7.26
CA ASP A 38 24.44 -3.41 7.79
C ASP A 38 24.46 -2.32 8.86
N PHE A 39 23.76 -1.21 8.62
CA PHE A 39 23.61 -0.13 9.60
C PHE A 39 22.96 -0.64 10.90
N ALA A 40 21.83 -1.35 10.80
CA ALA A 40 21.12 -1.87 11.96
C ALA A 40 21.98 -2.87 12.76
N LEU A 41 22.68 -3.78 12.07
CA LEU A 41 23.57 -4.77 12.68
C LEU A 41 24.76 -4.11 13.40
N ALA A 42 25.40 -3.13 12.77
CA ALA A 42 26.55 -2.42 13.34
C ALA A 42 26.20 -1.64 14.62
N HIS A 43 24.95 -1.20 14.76
CA HIS A 43 24.48 -0.44 15.91
C HIS A 43 23.64 -1.26 16.90
N ASN A 44 23.48 -2.56 16.67
CA ASN A 44 22.62 -3.44 17.47
C ASN A 44 21.18 -2.89 17.62
N GLN A 45 20.63 -2.35 16.52
CA GLN A 45 19.29 -1.76 16.46
C GLN A 45 18.35 -2.61 15.63
N ALA A 46 17.04 -2.48 15.86
CA ALA A 46 16.02 -3.12 15.04
C ALA A 46 16.11 -2.63 13.58
N ILE A 47 16.01 -3.56 12.63
CA ILE A 47 15.93 -3.24 11.20
C ILE A 47 14.64 -2.49 10.94
N HIS A 48 14.73 -1.29 10.36
CA HIS A 48 13.57 -0.44 10.15
C HIS A 48 13.06 -0.57 8.72
N PHE A 49 11.78 -0.93 8.57
CA PHE A 49 11.05 -0.89 7.33
C PHE A 49 10.11 0.31 7.30
N VAL A 50 9.91 0.89 6.12
CA VAL A 50 8.89 1.91 5.88
C VAL A 50 8.01 1.53 4.70
N LEU A 51 6.70 1.69 4.85
CA LEU A 51 5.72 1.25 3.85
C LEU A 51 4.63 2.31 3.67
N PRO A 52 4.58 3.03 2.53
CA PRO A 52 3.42 3.82 2.14
C PRO A 52 2.32 2.88 1.71
N ALA A 53 1.26 2.86 2.50
CA ALA A 53 0.15 1.95 2.36
C ALA A 53 -0.97 2.37 3.32
N PHE A 54 -2.11 1.70 3.21
CA PHE A 54 -3.25 1.90 4.10
C PHE A 54 -3.74 3.37 4.16
N PRO A 55 -4.07 3.99 3.01
CA PRO A 55 -4.55 5.37 2.97
C PRO A 55 -5.95 5.52 3.57
N ALA A 56 -6.89 4.73 3.02
CA ALA A 56 -8.31 4.65 3.30
C ALA A 56 -8.93 3.62 2.35
N LYS A 57 -10.09 3.05 2.69
CA LYS A 57 -10.89 2.28 1.72
C LYS A 57 -11.33 3.18 0.55
N SER A 58 -11.28 2.64 -0.67
CA SER A 58 -11.80 3.32 -1.86
C SER A 58 -13.23 3.79 -1.64
N ALA A 59 -13.50 5.04 -2.02
CA ALA A 59 -14.85 5.63 -1.97
C ALA A 59 -15.83 4.93 -2.93
N ASN A 60 -15.32 4.13 -3.89
CA ASN A 60 -16.12 3.28 -4.75
C ASN A 60 -16.54 1.98 -4.01
N ARG A 61 -17.80 1.90 -3.57
CA ARG A 61 -18.33 0.72 -2.86
C ARG A 61 -18.61 -0.49 -3.74
N GLU A 62 -18.42 -0.38 -5.06
CA GLU A 62 -18.31 -1.55 -5.94
C GLU A 62 -16.94 -2.25 -5.82
N LYS A 63 -15.99 -1.64 -5.09
CA LYS A 63 -14.68 -2.22 -4.80
C LYS A 63 -14.55 -2.72 -3.36
N THR A 64 -15.20 -2.07 -2.40
CA THR A 64 -15.04 -2.31 -0.96
C THR A 64 -16.38 -2.51 -0.23
N LEU A 65 -16.35 -3.13 0.95
CA LEU A 65 -17.55 -3.36 1.77
C LEU A 65 -18.02 -2.10 2.50
N SER A 66 -17.08 -1.27 2.97
CA SER A 66 -17.37 -0.03 3.71
C SER A 66 -16.18 0.94 3.64
N HIS A 67 -16.22 2.02 4.43
CA HIS A 67 -15.09 2.96 4.59
C HIS A 67 -14.07 2.49 5.65
N LEU A 68 -14.41 1.48 6.46
CA LEU A 68 -13.54 0.98 7.53
C LEU A 68 -12.73 -0.23 7.07
N PRO A 69 -11.57 -0.51 7.71
CA PRO A 69 -10.81 -1.74 7.51
C PRO A 69 -11.69 -2.98 7.73
N ASP A 70 -11.43 -4.02 6.94
CA ASP A 70 -12.05 -5.33 7.08
C ASP A 70 -10.97 -6.42 7.20
N ILE A 71 -11.33 -7.70 7.03
CA ILE A 71 -10.37 -8.81 7.19
C ILE A 71 -9.18 -8.69 6.22
N GLY A 72 -9.31 -7.97 5.10
CA GLY A 72 -8.22 -7.74 4.17
C GLY A 72 -7.07 -6.96 4.80
N GLU A 73 -7.38 -5.89 5.55
CA GLU A 73 -6.38 -5.15 6.30
C GLU A 73 -5.81 -5.96 7.46
N GLN A 74 -6.64 -6.74 8.15
CA GLN A 74 -6.20 -7.64 9.21
C GLN A 74 -5.16 -8.65 8.72
N LEU A 75 -5.45 -9.35 7.61
CA LEU A 75 -4.52 -10.30 7.01
C LEU A 75 -3.23 -9.62 6.54
N ALA A 76 -3.34 -8.42 5.96
CA ALA A 76 -2.16 -7.66 5.55
C ALA A 76 -1.24 -7.30 6.74
N LEU A 77 -1.82 -6.88 7.86
CA LEU A 77 -1.08 -6.58 9.08
C LEU A 77 -0.44 -7.82 9.71
N ILE A 78 -1.14 -8.95 9.72
CA ILE A 78 -0.61 -10.24 10.19
C ILE A 78 0.57 -10.67 9.33
N ASN A 79 0.44 -10.61 7.99
CA ASN A 79 1.52 -10.99 7.08
C ASN A 79 2.77 -10.09 7.24
N ILE A 80 2.56 -8.79 7.46
CA ILE A 80 3.66 -7.87 7.84
C ILE A 80 4.31 -8.34 9.13
N ASN A 81 3.52 -8.61 10.18
CA ASN A 81 4.06 -9.00 11.48
C ASN A 81 4.84 -10.32 11.40
N ASP A 82 4.38 -11.29 10.60
CA ASP A 82 5.09 -12.55 10.37
C ASP A 82 6.50 -12.34 9.81
N LEU A 83 6.66 -11.39 8.88
CA LEU A 83 8.00 -11.01 8.39
C LEU A 83 8.86 -10.48 9.55
N LEU A 84 8.32 -9.60 10.38
CA LEU A 84 9.05 -8.97 11.48
C LEU A 84 9.45 -9.98 12.56
N GLU A 85 8.57 -10.93 12.90
CA GLU A 85 8.84 -12.00 13.86
C GLU A 85 9.88 -13.00 13.33
N GLN A 86 9.84 -13.34 12.04
CA GLN A 86 10.87 -14.21 11.44
C GLN A 86 12.27 -13.59 11.51
N ILE A 87 12.38 -12.27 11.31
CA ILE A 87 13.64 -11.55 11.50
C ILE A 87 14.05 -11.55 12.98
N ALA A 88 13.11 -11.32 13.90
CA ALA A 88 13.38 -11.34 15.34
C ALA A 88 13.89 -12.71 15.85
N ALA A 89 13.44 -13.80 15.22
CA ALA A 89 13.91 -15.15 15.54
C ALA A 89 15.39 -15.39 15.21
N VAL A 90 15.99 -14.63 14.28
CA VAL A 90 17.39 -14.77 13.86
C VAL A 90 18.29 -13.61 14.26
N TYR A 91 17.71 -12.51 14.74
CA TYR A 91 18.41 -11.30 15.15
C TYR A 91 17.68 -10.65 16.33
N ALA A 92 18.32 -10.61 17.51
CA ALA A 92 17.67 -10.28 18.78
C ALA A 92 16.96 -8.89 18.80
N PRO A 93 17.56 -7.80 18.31
CA PRO A 93 16.86 -6.51 18.15
C PRO A 93 15.68 -6.57 17.18
N GLY A 94 15.69 -7.55 16.27
CA GLY A 94 14.61 -7.85 15.34
C GLY A 94 14.40 -6.78 14.28
N ALA A 95 13.14 -6.60 13.90
CA ALA A 95 12.70 -5.61 12.94
C ALA A 95 11.44 -4.88 13.43
N ARG A 96 11.21 -3.70 12.86
CA ARG A 96 10.00 -2.90 13.01
C ARG A 96 9.59 -2.30 11.67
N LEU A 97 8.30 -2.09 11.48
CA LEU A 97 7.77 -1.44 10.29
C LEU A 97 6.97 -0.20 10.66
N THR A 98 7.23 0.92 10.01
CA THR A 98 6.36 2.10 10.07
C THR A 98 5.47 2.14 8.83
N ILE A 99 4.17 2.03 9.04
CA ILE A 99 3.16 2.29 8.01
C ILE A 99 3.09 3.80 7.81
N CYS A 100 3.57 4.26 6.66
CA CYS A 100 3.53 5.67 6.28
C CYS A 100 2.22 5.97 5.56
N SER A 101 1.09 6.06 6.29
CA SER A 101 -0.24 6.25 5.71
C SER A 101 -0.28 7.48 4.81
N ASP A 102 -0.73 7.26 3.58
CA ASP A 102 -0.79 8.26 2.53
C ASP A 102 -2.21 8.77 2.28
N GLY A 103 -3.14 8.48 3.20
CA GLY A 103 -4.54 8.91 3.12
C GLY A 103 -4.66 10.43 3.02
N ARG A 104 -4.04 11.17 3.96
CA ARG A 104 -4.03 12.64 3.97
C ARG A 104 -3.34 13.28 2.77
N VAL A 105 -2.45 12.54 2.12
CA VAL A 105 -1.70 13.00 0.96
C VAL A 105 -2.60 13.03 -0.28
N PHE A 106 -3.55 12.09 -0.39
CA PHE A 106 -4.26 11.82 -1.64
C PHE A 106 -5.78 11.92 -1.58
N ASN A 107 -6.38 11.99 -0.40
CA ASN A 107 -7.83 11.81 -0.23
C ASN A 107 -8.69 12.77 -1.06
N ASP A 108 -8.28 14.03 -1.21
CA ASP A 108 -8.90 15.03 -2.09
C ASP A 108 -8.85 14.63 -3.58
N ILE A 109 -7.77 13.99 -4.02
CA ILE A 109 -7.62 13.48 -5.39
C ILE A 109 -8.47 12.23 -5.59
N VAL A 110 -8.47 11.29 -4.64
CA VAL A 110 -9.20 10.01 -4.80
C VAL A 110 -10.66 10.08 -4.39
N GLY A 111 -11.12 11.24 -3.91
CA GLY A 111 -12.52 11.48 -3.55
C GLY A 111 -12.94 10.81 -2.24
N VAL A 112 -12.02 10.67 -1.31
CA VAL A 112 -12.27 10.18 0.05
C VAL A 112 -12.30 11.37 1.01
N SER A 113 -13.30 11.44 1.89
CA SER A 113 -13.40 12.55 2.84
C SER A 113 -12.32 12.49 3.93
N ASP A 114 -11.93 13.64 4.47
CA ASP A 114 -10.99 13.68 5.60
C ASP A 114 -11.52 12.92 6.82
N HIS A 115 -12.83 12.90 7.03
CA HIS A 115 -13.47 12.11 8.10
C HIS A 115 -13.27 10.60 7.91
N GLU A 116 -13.46 10.09 6.69
CA GLU A 116 -13.26 8.67 6.39
C GLU A 116 -11.79 8.25 6.56
N VAL A 117 -10.84 9.12 6.18
CA VAL A 117 -9.41 8.87 6.46
C VAL A 117 -9.16 8.77 7.97
N THR A 118 -9.68 9.72 8.77
CA THR A 118 -9.56 9.66 10.24
C THR A 118 -10.12 8.35 10.79
N ALA A 119 -11.33 7.98 10.37
CA ALA A 119 -12.01 6.79 10.85
C ALA A 119 -11.27 5.50 10.47
N TYR A 120 -10.74 5.44 9.24
CA TYR A 120 -9.97 4.30 8.75
C TYR A 120 -8.66 4.12 9.53
N VAL A 121 -7.88 5.20 9.70
CA VAL A 121 -6.62 5.16 10.47
C VAL A 121 -6.87 4.80 11.93
N GLY A 122 -7.88 5.40 12.57
CA GLY A 122 -8.26 5.06 13.94
C GLY A 122 -8.65 3.59 14.09
N ALA A 123 -9.40 3.03 13.14
CA ALA A 123 -9.75 1.61 13.13
C ALA A 123 -8.54 0.69 12.88
N LEU A 124 -7.56 1.11 12.07
CA LEU A 124 -6.31 0.37 11.89
C LEU A 124 -5.47 0.32 13.17
N HIS A 125 -5.37 1.44 13.89
CA HIS A 125 -4.67 1.47 15.18
C HIS A 125 -5.36 0.53 16.18
N ALA A 126 -6.70 0.55 16.22
CA ALA A 126 -7.46 -0.38 17.06
C ALA A 126 -7.18 -1.85 16.69
N LEU A 127 -7.12 -2.17 15.39
CA LEU A 127 -6.84 -3.51 14.90
C LEU A 127 -5.42 -3.99 15.26
N VAL A 128 -4.40 -3.13 15.10
CA VAL A 128 -3.02 -3.42 15.53
C VAL A 128 -2.95 -3.71 17.03
N ASN A 129 -3.67 -2.92 17.84
CA ASN A 129 -3.73 -3.12 19.29
C ASN A 129 -4.46 -4.41 19.68
N GLU A 130 -5.60 -4.70 19.06
CA GLU A 130 -6.39 -5.93 19.29
C GLU A 130 -5.57 -7.19 18.96
N LEU A 131 -4.84 -7.16 17.85
CA LEU A 131 -3.96 -8.23 17.39
C LEU A 131 -2.61 -8.26 18.12
N LYS A 132 -2.33 -7.29 19.00
CA LYS A 132 -1.07 -7.14 19.76
C LYS A 132 0.18 -7.11 18.86
N LEU A 133 0.11 -6.44 17.71
CA LEU A 133 1.22 -6.35 16.76
C LEU A 133 2.20 -5.25 17.18
N SER A 134 3.07 -5.56 18.15
CA SER A 134 3.92 -4.56 18.83
C SER A 134 5.10 -4.03 18.01
N ARG A 135 5.29 -4.49 16.77
CA ARG A 135 6.40 -4.12 15.88
C ARG A 135 5.97 -3.22 14.71
N ILE A 136 4.72 -2.77 14.72
CA ILE A 136 4.12 -1.92 13.68
C ILE A 136 3.85 -0.54 14.27
N ASP A 137 4.56 0.45 13.73
CA ASP A 137 4.36 1.88 14.01
C ASP A 137 3.55 2.54 12.89
N PHE A 138 3.01 3.72 13.16
CA PHE A 138 2.31 4.54 12.18
C PHE A 138 2.99 5.90 12.02
N PHE A 139 2.92 6.42 10.80
CA PHE A 139 3.34 7.77 10.46
C PHE A 139 2.44 8.31 9.36
N ASP A 140 1.89 9.51 9.51
CA ASP A 140 1.10 10.17 8.49
C ASP A 140 1.53 11.64 8.29
N LEU A 141 0.83 12.32 7.38
CA LEU A 141 1.14 13.72 7.04
C LEU A 141 0.94 14.67 8.23
N SER A 142 -0.01 14.35 9.12
CA SER A 142 -0.34 15.16 10.29
C SER A 142 0.75 15.10 11.37
N ASP A 143 1.54 14.04 11.42
CA ASP A 143 2.73 13.96 12.30
C ASP A 143 3.84 14.94 11.92
N CYS A 144 3.86 15.43 10.68
CA CYS A 144 4.83 16.44 10.23
C CYS A 144 4.44 17.84 10.65
N TRP A 145 3.14 18.15 10.58
CA TRP A 145 2.63 19.50 10.69
C TRP A 145 1.30 19.53 11.45
N PRO A 146 1.28 19.16 12.74
CA PRO A 146 0.05 18.94 13.50
C PRO A 146 -0.83 20.20 13.68
N ASN A 147 -0.25 21.39 13.48
CA ASN A 147 -0.93 22.68 13.63
C ASN A 147 -1.47 23.27 12.32
N MET A 148 -1.33 22.56 11.18
CA MET A 148 -1.84 23.00 9.88
C MET A 148 -3.18 22.32 9.56
N SER A 149 -4.00 22.95 8.72
CA SER A 149 -5.13 22.26 8.11
C SER A 149 -4.64 21.20 7.10
N PHE A 150 -5.46 20.18 6.82
CA PHE A 150 -5.07 19.12 5.88
C PHE A 150 -4.74 19.64 4.47
N THR A 151 -5.37 20.74 4.04
CA THR A 151 -5.05 21.38 2.76
C THR A 151 -3.68 22.04 2.79
N GLU A 152 -3.38 22.82 3.83
CA GLU A 152 -2.07 23.45 4.01
C GLU A 152 -0.96 22.40 4.10
N MET A 153 -1.19 21.27 4.79
CA MET A 153 -0.23 20.17 4.85
C MET A 153 0.11 19.62 3.45
N ARG A 154 -0.90 19.44 2.59
CA ARG A 154 -0.69 18.95 1.21
C ARG A 154 0.05 19.98 0.36
N GLU A 155 -0.29 21.25 0.49
CA GLU A 155 0.40 22.35 -0.21
C GLU A 155 1.86 22.43 0.23
N HIS A 156 2.12 22.34 1.54
CA HIS A 156 3.46 22.34 2.11
C HIS A 156 4.27 21.12 1.64
N LEU A 157 3.68 19.92 1.60
CA LEU A 157 4.33 18.73 1.03
C LEU A 157 4.77 18.97 -0.42
N VAL A 158 3.88 19.52 -1.26
CA VAL A 158 4.18 19.80 -2.66
C VAL A 158 5.26 20.87 -2.79
N GLN A 159 5.16 21.95 -2.02
CA GLN A 159 6.11 23.06 -2.07
C GLN A 159 7.56 22.62 -1.78
N PHE A 160 7.76 21.76 -0.78
CA PHE A 160 9.11 21.43 -0.28
C PHE A 160 9.69 20.13 -0.84
N TYR A 161 8.86 19.21 -1.32
CA TYR A 161 9.31 17.87 -1.71
C TYR A 161 8.94 17.46 -3.14
N ALA A 162 8.06 18.18 -3.83
CA ALA A 162 7.63 17.79 -5.17
C ALA A 162 8.44 18.46 -6.29
N SER A 163 8.65 17.71 -7.38
CA SER A 163 8.93 18.29 -8.69
C SER A 163 7.68 18.98 -9.26
N SER A 164 7.88 19.89 -10.22
CA SER A 164 6.78 20.52 -10.96
C SER A 164 5.97 19.51 -11.78
N ILE A 165 4.72 19.85 -12.08
CA ILE A 165 3.85 18.99 -12.91
C ILE A 165 4.44 18.81 -14.33
N GLU A 166 5.14 19.82 -14.84
CA GLU A 166 5.83 19.81 -16.12
C GLU A 166 6.95 18.77 -16.13
N GLU A 167 7.74 18.71 -15.06
CA GLU A 167 8.78 17.68 -14.89
C GLU A 167 8.16 16.29 -14.76
N ILE A 168 7.05 16.13 -14.01
CA ILE A 168 6.35 14.84 -13.93
C ILE A 168 5.85 14.40 -15.31
N LYS A 169 5.25 15.30 -16.10
CA LYS A 169 4.82 15.01 -17.49
C LYS A 169 6.00 14.60 -18.37
N SER A 170 7.12 15.31 -18.27
CA SER A 170 8.35 14.98 -18.98
C SER A 170 8.87 13.59 -18.59
N SER A 171 8.88 13.28 -17.29
CA SER A 171 9.29 11.98 -16.76
C SER A 171 8.40 10.85 -17.27
N VAL A 172 7.06 11.00 -17.20
CA VAL A 172 6.09 10.02 -17.73
C VAL A 172 6.26 9.79 -19.24
N LYS A 173 6.67 10.81 -20.00
CA LYS A 173 6.93 10.69 -21.44
C LYS A 173 8.21 9.91 -21.74
N ASN A 174 9.26 10.11 -20.95
CA ASN A 174 10.62 9.68 -21.26
C ASN A 174 11.11 8.47 -20.44
N ASN A 175 10.38 8.04 -19.42
CA ASN A 175 10.73 6.92 -18.55
C ASN A 175 9.61 5.86 -18.58
N ASP A 176 9.93 4.66 -19.05
CA ASP A 176 8.97 3.56 -19.19
C ASP A 176 8.35 3.11 -17.86
N ASN A 177 9.09 3.21 -16.75
CA ASN A 177 8.56 2.85 -15.44
C ASN A 177 7.54 3.88 -14.96
N GLU A 178 7.81 5.17 -15.17
CA GLU A 178 6.87 6.27 -14.88
C GLU A 178 5.63 6.20 -15.76
N LYS A 179 5.79 5.84 -17.04
CA LYS A 179 4.67 5.60 -17.95
C LYS A 179 3.78 4.45 -17.48
N LYS A 180 4.38 3.34 -17.02
CA LYS A 180 3.63 2.20 -16.45
C LYS A 180 2.90 2.60 -15.18
N LEU A 181 3.55 3.37 -14.29
CA LEU A 181 2.92 3.91 -13.08
C LEU A 181 1.72 4.80 -13.43
N PHE A 182 1.91 5.74 -14.36
CA PHE A 182 0.84 6.60 -14.87
C PHE A 182 -0.34 5.80 -15.40
N ASN A 183 -0.10 4.83 -16.28
CA ASN A 183 -1.18 4.02 -16.86
C ASN A 183 -1.94 3.21 -15.81
N GLY A 184 -1.23 2.69 -14.80
CA GLY A 184 -1.84 2.00 -13.66
C GLY A 184 -2.75 2.95 -12.88
N LEU A 185 -2.18 4.05 -12.36
CA LEU A 185 -2.89 5.03 -11.55
C LEU A 185 -4.06 5.70 -12.31
N HIS A 186 -3.89 5.99 -13.60
CA HIS A 186 -4.95 6.55 -14.44
C HIS A 186 -6.13 5.59 -14.54
N ARG A 187 -5.87 4.30 -14.75
CA ARG A 187 -6.92 3.28 -14.77
C ARG A 187 -7.67 3.22 -13.44
N PHE A 188 -6.93 3.24 -12.32
CA PHE A 188 -7.54 3.27 -10.98
C PHE A 188 -8.43 4.50 -10.77
N LEU A 189 -7.95 5.69 -11.11
CA LEU A 189 -8.72 6.94 -10.96
C LEU A 189 -9.94 6.98 -11.89
N VAL A 190 -9.82 6.49 -13.13
CA VAL A 190 -10.97 6.41 -14.06
C VAL A 190 -12.07 5.53 -13.49
N GLU A 191 -11.70 4.39 -12.90
CA GLU A 191 -12.65 3.48 -12.28
C GLU A 191 -13.35 4.11 -11.07
N ASP A 192 -12.60 4.73 -10.16
CA ASP A 192 -13.18 5.37 -8.96
C ASP A 192 -14.04 6.58 -9.35
N TYR A 193 -13.64 7.37 -10.33
CA TYR A 193 -14.43 8.51 -10.81
C TYR A 193 -15.70 8.10 -11.55
N ALA A 194 -15.69 6.97 -12.26
CA ALA A 194 -16.91 6.44 -12.88
C ALA A 194 -18.01 6.17 -11.84
N TYR A 195 -17.64 5.83 -10.61
CA TYR A 195 -18.56 5.69 -9.49
C TYR A 195 -18.91 7.05 -8.86
N LEU A 196 -17.90 7.88 -8.55
CA LEU A 196 -18.08 9.11 -7.78
C LEU A 196 -18.79 10.24 -8.56
N ILE A 197 -18.51 10.35 -9.86
CA ILE A 197 -19.09 11.38 -10.74
C ILE A 197 -19.87 10.74 -11.88
N LYS A 198 -20.73 9.77 -11.54
CA LYS A 198 -21.51 8.95 -12.49
C LYS A 198 -22.39 9.72 -13.48
N ASN A 199 -22.74 10.97 -13.17
CA ASN A 199 -23.54 11.84 -14.04
C ASN A 199 -22.70 12.50 -15.14
N ASN A 200 -21.37 12.43 -15.06
CA ASN A 200 -20.48 12.98 -16.08
C ASN A 200 -20.31 11.98 -17.24
N SER A 201 -20.05 12.50 -18.45
CA SER A 201 -19.70 11.66 -19.59
C SER A 201 -18.38 10.90 -19.38
N LYS A 202 -18.24 9.74 -20.04
CA LYS A 202 -16.99 8.95 -20.02
C LYS A 202 -15.76 9.78 -20.41
N ASN A 203 -15.91 10.72 -21.34
CA ASN A 203 -14.83 11.60 -21.77
C ASN A 203 -14.43 12.61 -20.69
N GLN A 204 -15.41 13.21 -20.00
CA GLN A 204 -15.14 14.12 -18.87
C GLN A 204 -14.43 13.38 -17.72
N ILE A 205 -14.87 12.16 -17.39
CA ILE A 205 -14.25 11.30 -16.38
C ILE A 205 -12.79 11.04 -16.73
N ARG A 206 -12.53 10.55 -17.96
CA ARG A 206 -11.16 10.23 -18.43
C ARG A 206 -10.26 11.45 -18.42
N LYS A 207 -10.77 12.62 -18.86
CA LYS A 207 -10.02 13.88 -18.88
C LYS A 207 -9.62 14.32 -17.47
N ARG A 208 -10.56 14.29 -16.52
CA ARG A 208 -10.31 14.66 -15.13
C ARG A 208 -9.33 13.70 -14.47
N ALA A 209 -9.56 12.40 -14.60
CA ALA A 209 -8.65 11.37 -14.09
C ALA A 209 -7.23 11.53 -14.66
N HIS A 210 -7.09 11.84 -15.94
CA HIS A 210 -5.79 12.05 -16.58
C HIS A 210 -5.02 13.23 -15.96
N GLN A 211 -5.69 14.36 -15.72
CA GLN A 211 -5.07 15.52 -15.05
C GLN A 211 -4.65 15.19 -13.62
N HIS A 212 -5.55 14.56 -12.86
CA HIS A 212 -5.30 14.21 -11.46
C HIS A 212 -4.27 13.07 -11.31
N THR A 213 -4.05 12.25 -12.33
CA THR A 213 -2.99 11.22 -12.30
C THR A 213 -1.60 11.86 -12.17
N TYR A 214 -1.35 12.99 -12.84
CA TYR A 214 -0.08 13.70 -12.68
C TYR A 214 0.10 14.25 -11.26
N GLN A 215 -0.96 14.80 -10.67
CA GLN A 215 -0.94 15.27 -9.27
C GLN A 215 -0.71 14.11 -8.30
N LEU A 216 -1.32 12.95 -8.57
CA LEU A 216 -1.15 11.75 -7.75
C LEU A 216 0.30 11.26 -7.78
N ILE A 217 0.94 11.22 -8.96
CA ILE A 217 2.37 10.89 -9.09
C ILE A 217 3.24 11.93 -8.39
N GLN A 218 2.97 13.23 -8.62
CA GLN A 218 3.70 14.33 -7.98
C GLN A 218 3.72 14.18 -6.45
N ARG A 219 2.54 14.01 -5.85
CA ARG A 219 2.42 13.84 -4.40
C ARG A 219 2.99 12.52 -3.90
N SER A 220 2.93 11.45 -4.70
CA SER A 220 3.59 10.17 -4.38
C SER A 220 5.11 10.29 -4.33
N HIS A 221 5.69 11.05 -5.26
CA HIS A 221 7.13 11.34 -5.24
C HIS A 221 7.50 12.21 -4.05
N ALA A 222 6.74 13.29 -3.80
CA ALA A 222 6.95 14.17 -2.66
C ALA A 222 6.87 13.43 -1.32
N TRP A 223 5.86 12.58 -1.16
CA TRP A 223 5.72 11.72 0.03
C TRP A 223 6.88 10.74 0.16
N GLY A 224 7.35 10.20 -0.97
CA GLY A 224 8.55 9.37 -1.03
C GLY A 224 9.80 10.08 -0.50
N GLU A 225 10.06 11.30 -0.96
CA GLU A 225 11.23 12.09 -0.54
C GLU A 225 11.14 12.51 0.93
N LEU A 226 9.95 12.91 1.41
CA LEU A 226 9.74 13.22 2.83
C LEU A 226 9.99 12.01 3.73
N ILE A 227 9.51 10.83 3.35
CA ILE A 227 9.77 9.61 4.11
C ILE A 227 11.26 9.27 4.10
N LYS A 228 11.92 9.41 2.95
CA LYS A 228 13.36 9.16 2.83
C LYS A 228 14.17 10.11 3.70
N SER A 229 13.78 11.38 3.83
CA SER A 229 14.46 12.33 4.71
C SER A 229 14.27 11.99 6.19
N LYS A 230 13.08 11.52 6.58
CA LYS A 230 12.76 11.14 7.96
C LYS A 230 13.37 9.79 8.38
N TYR A 231 13.45 8.85 7.45
CA TYR A 231 13.90 7.47 7.71
C TYR A 231 15.01 7.03 6.73
N PRO A 232 16.19 7.67 6.74
CA PRO A 232 17.23 7.46 5.73
C PRO A 232 17.86 6.06 5.76
N ASN A 233 17.87 5.41 6.93
CA ASN A 233 18.44 4.07 7.13
C ASN A 233 17.38 2.96 7.15
N SER A 234 16.25 3.18 6.48
CA SER A 234 15.14 2.23 6.41
C SER A 234 15.10 1.46 5.09
N ILE A 235 14.54 0.26 5.12
CA ILE A 235 14.19 -0.51 3.92
C ILE A 235 12.83 -0.02 3.42
N ARG A 236 12.81 0.51 2.20
CA ARG A 236 11.60 1.05 1.57
C ARG A 236 10.77 -0.05 0.91
N LEU A 237 9.68 -0.46 1.55
CA LEU A 237 8.71 -1.37 0.94
C LEU A 237 7.74 -0.63 0.00
N SER A 238 7.11 -1.35 -0.91
CA SER A 238 6.09 -0.82 -1.83
C SER A 238 5.01 -1.83 -2.15
N ILE A 239 3.75 -1.36 -2.15
CA ILE A 239 2.57 -2.11 -2.63
C ILE A 239 2.39 -2.08 -4.14
N HIS A 240 3.21 -1.33 -4.87
CA HIS A 240 3.20 -1.28 -6.32
C HIS A 240 4.29 -2.19 -6.90
N PRO A 241 4.07 -2.79 -8.09
CA PRO A 241 5.11 -3.55 -8.77
C PRO A 241 6.36 -2.69 -8.99
N GLN A 242 7.51 -3.24 -8.60
CA GLN A 242 8.83 -2.64 -8.82
C GLN A 242 9.63 -3.50 -9.79
N THR A 243 10.51 -2.87 -10.56
CA THR A 243 11.51 -3.59 -11.35
C THR A 243 12.60 -4.16 -10.46
N CYS A 244 13.31 -5.17 -10.95
CA CYS A 244 14.49 -5.71 -10.30
C CYS A 244 15.47 -4.58 -9.93
N ALA A 245 16.12 -4.71 -8.76
CA ALA A 245 17.06 -3.74 -8.22
C ALA A 245 16.52 -2.29 -8.07
N SER A 246 15.20 -2.10 -7.95
CA SER A 246 14.62 -0.81 -7.54
C SER A 246 15.03 -0.45 -6.11
N ASN A 247 15.11 0.85 -5.81
CA ASN A 247 15.30 1.36 -4.44
C ASN A 247 14.07 1.10 -3.54
N LYS A 248 12.95 0.68 -4.13
CA LYS A 248 11.74 0.26 -3.45
C LYS A 248 11.62 -1.26 -3.61
N LEU A 249 11.49 -1.99 -2.50
CA LEU A 249 11.23 -3.42 -2.53
C LEU A 249 9.72 -3.65 -2.61
N ALA A 250 9.25 -4.23 -3.71
CA ALA A 250 7.86 -4.65 -3.80
C ALA A 250 7.55 -5.68 -2.71
N TYR A 251 6.39 -5.56 -2.06
CA TYR A 251 5.95 -6.44 -0.99
C TYR A 251 4.46 -6.74 -1.14
N GLN A 252 4.14 -8.02 -1.28
CA GLN A 252 2.76 -8.48 -1.38
C GLN A 252 2.12 -8.60 0.00
N LEU A 253 1.15 -7.73 0.29
CA LEU A 253 0.47 -7.69 1.59
C LEU A 253 -0.47 -8.88 1.82
N VAL A 254 -1.20 -9.28 0.79
CA VAL A 254 -2.14 -10.40 0.81
C VAL A 254 -1.97 -11.15 -0.50
N GLU A 255 -2.03 -12.48 -0.44
CA GLU A 255 -1.96 -13.31 -1.62
C GLU A 255 -3.07 -12.92 -2.61
N SER A 256 -2.69 -12.67 -3.86
CA SER A 256 -3.60 -12.27 -4.92
C SER A 256 -2.95 -12.56 -6.27
N SER A 257 -3.75 -13.01 -7.22
CA SER A 257 -3.36 -13.16 -8.62
C SER A 257 -3.17 -11.81 -9.33
N HIS A 258 -3.73 -10.72 -8.79
CA HIS A 258 -3.64 -9.39 -9.35
C HIS A 258 -2.59 -8.53 -8.61
N ARG A 259 -1.49 -8.20 -9.28
CA ARG A 259 -0.31 -7.52 -8.69
C ARG A 259 -0.54 -6.12 -8.11
N TRP A 260 -1.66 -5.48 -8.44
CA TRP A 260 -2.03 -4.18 -7.88
C TRP A 260 -3.20 -4.28 -6.89
N ALA A 261 -3.66 -5.49 -6.59
CA ALA A 261 -4.71 -5.66 -5.61
C ALA A 261 -4.17 -5.29 -4.23
N THR A 262 -4.93 -4.45 -3.55
CA THR A 262 -4.67 -4.02 -2.18
C THR A 262 -5.96 -4.15 -1.38
N PRO A 263 -5.87 -4.40 -0.07
CA PRO A 263 -7.05 -4.56 0.79
C PRO A 263 -8.02 -3.39 0.72
N TRP A 264 -7.51 -2.17 0.58
CA TRP A 264 -8.35 -0.97 0.53
C TRP A 264 -9.04 -0.72 -0.81
N HIS A 265 -8.79 -1.54 -1.83
CA HIS A 265 -9.44 -1.47 -3.15
C HIS A 265 -10.21 -2.73 -3.51
N ASN A 266 -10.31 -3.69 -2.60
CA ASN A 266 -10.87 -5.02 -2.84
C ASN A 266 -11.59 -5.52 -1.59
N VAL A 267 -12.26 -6.65 -1.74
CA VAL A 267 -12.78 -7.48 -0.65
C VAL A 267 -12.02 -8.79 -0.63
N VAL A 268 -11.96 -9.41 0.54
CA VAL A 268 -11.47 -10.78 0.68
C VAL A 268 -12.57 -11.75 0.27
N VAL A 269 -12.18 -12.76 -0.52
CA VAL A 269 -12.99 -13.95 -0.81
C VAL A 269 -12.21 -15.18 -0.35
N VAL A 270 -12.82 -15.93 0.55
CA VAL A 270 -12.28 -17.17 1.11
C VAL A 270 -12.85 -18.36 0.35
N GLN A 271 -12.00 -19.27 -0.08
CA GLN A 271 -12.36 -20.55 -0.68
C GLN A 271 -11.49 -21.63 -0.03
N HIS A 272 -12.09 -22.52 0.76
CA HIS A 272 -11.36 -23.43 1.66
C HIS A 272 -10.36 -22.62 2.51
N ASP A 273 -9.07 -22.98 2.48
CA ASP A 273 -7.99 -22.27 3.18
C ASP A 273 -7.32 -21.17 2.33
N ARG A 274 -7.82 -20.89 1.13
CA ARG A 274 -7.24 -19.88 0.24
C ARG A 274 -7.98 -18.56 0.33
N VAL A 275 -7.20 -17.50 0.48
CA VAL A 275 -7.69 -16.12 0.45
C VAL A 275 -7.35 -15.49 -0.90
N THR A 276 -8.30 -14.80 -1.49
CA THR A 276 -8.09 -13.98 -2.68
C THR A 276 -8.65 -12.57 -2.51
N LEU A 277 -8.04 -11.60 -3.18
CA LEU A 277 -8.57 -10.24 -3.30
C LEU A 277 -9.24 -10.05 -4.64
N MET A 278 -10.49 -9.57 -4.64
CA MET A 278 -11.22 -9.15 -5.84
C MET A 278 -12.16 -7.99 -5.53
N LYS A 279 -12.78 -7.38 -6.53
CA LYS A 279 -13.70 -6.25 -6.29
C LYS A 279 -15.00 -6.75 -5.66
N ASN A 280 -15.61 -5.93 -4.81
CA ASN A 280 -16.92 -6.23 -4.21
C ASN A 280 -17.99 -6.59 -5.28
N SER A 281 -18.01 -5.85 -6.39
CA SER A 281 -18.91 -6.11 -7.53
C SER A 281 -18.65 -7.44 -8.25
N GLU A 282 -17.40 -7.93 -8.24
CA GLU A 282 -17.04 -9.23 -8.81
C GLU A 282 -17.44 -10.35 -7.85
N ALA A 283 -17.18 -10.18 -6.54
CA ALA A 283 -17.59 -11.14 -5.51
C ALA A 283 -19.10 -11.38 -5.51
N LYS A 284 -19.91 -10.33 -5.70
CA LYS A 284 -21.39 -10.43 -5.80
C LYS A 284 -21.90 -11.19 -7.03
N ARG A 285 -21.06 -11.44 -8.04
CA ARG A 285 -21.44 -12.12 -9.30
C ARG A 285 -21.11 -13.62 -9.31
N ILE A 286 -20.39 -14.08 -8.30
CA ILE A 286 -20.04 -15.50 -8.10
C ILE A 286 -20.81 -16.02 -6.88
N PRO A 287 -21.01 -17.35 -6.73
CA PRO A 287 -21.81 -17.91 -5.64
C PRO A 287 -21.08 -17.74 -4.31
N THR A 288 -21.22 -16.56 -3.70
CA THR A 288 -20.59 -16.22 -2.43
C THR A 288 -21.62 -15.79 -1.39
N GLN A 289 -21.27 -15.97 -0.12
CA GLN A 289 -22.02 -15.45 1.02
C GLN A 289 -21.20 -14.40 1.75
N LEU A 290 -21.83 -13.25 2.06
CA LEU A 290 -21.20 -12.22 2.88
C LEU A 290 -21.19 -12.66 4.35
N ILE A 291 -20.00 -12.75 4.92
CA ILE A 291 -19.76 -13.09 6.33
C ILE A 291 -19.69 -11.81 7.15
N TRP A 292 -20.36 -11.83 8.30
CA TRP A 292 -20.40 -10.74 9.26
C TRP A 292 -19.63 -11.12 10.52
N GLN A 293 -18.81 -10.20 11.03
CA GLN A 293 -18.07 -10.35 12.28
C GLN A 293 -18.28 -9.10 13.12
N ASN A 294 -18.60 -9.27 14.41
CA ASN A 294 -18.82 -8.16 15.34
C ASN A 294 -19.81 -7.09 14.81
N GLY A 295 -20.87 -7.55 14.13
CA GLY A 295 -21.90 -6.67 13.54
C GLY A 295 -21.47 -5.87 12.30
N ARG A 296 -20.32 -6.20 11.69
CA ARG A 296 -19.80 -5.54 10.48
C ARG A 296 -19.53 -6.55 9.36
N PRO A 297 -19.66 -6.15 8.08
CA PRO A 297 -19.30 -7.00 6.96
C PRO A 297 -17.78 -7.24 6.95
N SER A 298 -17.35 -8.50 6.87
CA SER A 298 -15.94 -8.89 7.00
C SER A 298 -15.34 -9.33 5.67
N HIS A 299 -15.95 -10.33 5.02
CA HIS A 299 -15.49 -10.90 3.75
C HIS A 299 -16.58 -11.74 3.10
N TYR A 300 -16.32 -12.23 1.90
CA TYR A 300 -17.14 -13.23 1.24
C TYR A 300 -16.55 -14.63 1.42
N GLN A 301 -17.41 -15.61 1.62
CA GLN A 301 -17.10 -17.04 1.52
C GLN A 301 -17.63 -17.57 0.19
N LEU A 302 -16.80 -18.22 -0.62
CA LEU A 302 -17.26 -18.94 -1.80
C LEU A 302 -18.04 -20.18 -1.36
N LEU A 303 -19.26 -20.32 -1.89
CA LEU A 303 -20.10 -21.49 -1.71
C LEU A 303 -19.60 -22.57 -2.66
N GLU A 304 -19.41 -23.78 -2.15
CA GLU A 304 -19.19 -24.95 -3.00
C GLU A 304 -20.46 -25.23 -3.80
N ASP A 305 -20.32 -25.63 -5.06
CA ASP A 305 -21.45 -26.15 -5.82
C ASP A 305 -22.00 -27.36 -5.06
N ALA A 306 -23.30 -27.34 -4.73
CA ALA A 306 -23.99 -28.52 -4.23
C ALA A 306 -23.85 -29.60 -5.31
N SER A 307 -23.03 -30.61 -5.02
CA SER A 307 -22.75 -31.73 -5.91
C SER A 307 -23.98 -32.61 -6.09
#